data_AF-A0A2K3MV19-F1
#
_entry.id   AF-A0A2K3MV19-F1
#
_cell.length_a   1.000
_cell.length_b   1.000
_cell.length_c   1.000
_cell.angle_alpha   90.00
_cell.angle_beta   90.00
_cell.angle_gamma   90.00
#
_symmetry.space_group_name_H-M   'P 1'
#
loop_
_entity.id
_entity.type
_entity.pdbx_description
1 polymer ?
#
loop_
_entity_poly.entity_id
_entity_poly.type
_entity_poly.pdbx_seq_one_letter_code
_entity_poly.pdbx_strand_id
1 'polypeptide(L)'
;MFHPLTGKCAHVNKSNNELVLGDCKSHSQWSSEGNGSPIRLMDSALCLKAEGEGLPATLSKHCLSQQSSWRSVSKTGLHLATSDGNRSHLCLEIDSDSSKIVTRKCICIDDYDSSCLENPQSQWFQLISTNV
;
A
#
# COMPACT_ATOMS: atom_id res chain seq x y z
N MET A 1 -8.35 -3.92 0.53
CA MET A 1 -7.60 -2.74 0.06
C MET A 1 -8.04 -2.45 -1.37
N PHE A 2 -8.58 -1.27 -1.60
CA PHE A 2 -9.20 -0.83 -2.85
C PHE A 2 -8.40 0.30 -3.48
N HIS A 3 -8.28 0.30 -4.79
CA HIS A 3 -7.59 1.34 -5.56
C HIS A 3 -8.63 2.20 -6.31
N PRO A 4 -8.94 3.43 -5.83
CA PRO A 4 -10.06 4.22 -6.33
C PRO A 4 -10.00 4.55 -7.82
N LEU A 5 -8.82 4.85 -8.36
CA LEU A 5 -8.66 5.24 -9.76
C LEU A 5 -9.02 4.10 -10.74
N THR A 6 -8.75 2.84 -10.36
CA THR A 6 -8.97 1.69 -11.25
C THR A 6 -10.24 0.91 -10.93
N GLY A 7 -10.86 1.14 -9.77
CA GLY A 7 -11.98 0.33 -9.30
C GLY A 7 -11.60 -1.10 -8.92
N LYS A 8 -10.30 -1.41 -8.81
CA LYS A 8 -9.76 -2.75 -8.52
C LYS A 8 -9.30 -2.87 -7.07
N CYS A 9 -9.11 -4.10 -6.61
CA CYS A 9 -8.63 -4.40 -5.27
C CYS A 9 -7.23 -5.02 -5.31
N ALA A 10 -6.49 -4.88 -4.21
CA ALA A 10 -5.21 -5.57 -4.04
C ALA A 10 -5.44 -7.06 -3.73
N HIS A 11 -4.75 -7.89 -4.49
CA HIS A 11 -4.65 -9.34 -4.35
C HIS A 11 -3.23 -9.74 -4.01
N VAL A 12 -3.08 -10.93 -3.48
CA VAL A 12 -1.78 -11.54 -3.20
C VAL A 12 -1.52 -12.60 -4.24
N ASN A 13 -0.46 -12.43 -5.03
CA ASN A 13 0.03 -13.49 -5.89
C ASN A 13 0.74 -14.55 -5.04
N LYS A 14 0.14 -15.74 -4.92
CA LYS A 14 0.63 -16.81 -4.04
C LYS A 14 1.96 -17.42 -4.47
N SER A 15 2.39 -17.25 -5.73
CA SER A 15 3.65 -17.86 -6.20
C SER A 15 4.89 -17.09 -5.74
N ASN A 16 4.77 -15.78 -5.55
CA ASN A 16 5.89 -14.89 -5.22
C ASN A 16 5.59 -13.92 -4.07
N ASN A 17 4.39 -14.00 -3.46
CA ASN A 17 3.92 -13.12 -2.39
C ASN A 17 3.86 -11.63 -2.76
N GLU A 18 3.83 -11.28 -4.05
CA GLU A 18 3.70 -9.89 -4.51
C GLU A 18 2.24 -9.43 -4.48
N LEU A 19 2.03 -8.14 -4.24
CA LEU A 19 0.73 -7.52 -4.40
C LEU A 19 0.46 -7.19 -5.87
N VAL A 20 -0.75 -7.50 -6.33
CA VAL A 20 -1.23 -7.22 -7.68
C VAL A 20 -2.66 -6.68 -7.64
N LEU A 21 -3.07 -5.91 -8.64
CA LEU A 21 -4.45 -5.50 -8.84
C LEU A 21 -5.27 -6.59 -9.52
N GLY A 22 -6.51 -6.72 -9.09
CA GLY A 22 -7.50 -7.61 -9.68
C GLY A 22 -8.93 -7.26 -9.25
N ASP A 23 -9.90 -8.04 -9.70
CA ASP A 23 -11.32 -7.83 -9.38
C ASP A 23 -11.61 -7.90 -7.87
N CYS A 24 -12.46 -7.02 -7.36
CA CYS A 24 -12.80 -6.98 -5.93
C CYS A 24 -13.66 -8.15 -5.44
N LYS A 25 -14.18 -9.00 -6.35
CA LYS A 25 -15.01 -10.17 -5.98
C LYS A 25 -14.26 -11.22 -5.17
N SER A 26 -12.96 -11.40 -5.44
CA SER A 26 -12.09 -12.36 -4.76
C SER A 26 -10.96 -11.66 -4.00
N HIS A 27 -11.28 -10.55 -3.32
CA HIS A 27 -10.29 -9.70 -2.67
C HIS A 27 -9.55 -10.41 -1.52
N SER A 28 -8.28 -10.04 -1.32
CA SER A 28 -7.60 -10.33 -0.07
C SER A 28 -8.20 -9.50 1.06
N GLN A 29 -8.47 -10.13 2.19
CA GLN A 29 -8.90 -9.46 3.41
C GLN A 29 -7.69 -9.08 4.26
N TRP A 30 -7.75 -7.90 4.85
CA TRP A 30 -6.63 -7.29 5.55
C TRP A 30 -7.08 -6.83 6.93
N SER A 31 -6.24 -7.04 7.95
CA SER A 31 -6.41 -6.44 9.27
C SER A 31 -5.32 -5.40 9.52
N SER A 32 -5.70 -4.30 10.17
CA SER A 32 -4.80 -3.23 10.58
C SER A 32 -5.26 -2.70 11.92
N GLU A 33 -4.33 -2.44 12.82
CA GLU A 33 -4.58 -1.90 14.16
C GLU A 33 -4.47 -0.36 14.17
N GLY A 34 -4.37 0.26 13.00
CA GLY A 34 -4.31 1.71 12.82
C GLY A 34 -2.95 2.21 12.31
N ASN A 35 -2.74 3.52 12.39
CA ASN A 35 -1.56 4.18 11.82
C ASN A 35 -0.26 3.71 12.46
N GLY A 36 0.69 3.29 11.63
CA GLY A 36 1.99 2.78 12.06
C GLY A 36 1.94 1.30 12.48
N SER A 37 0.79 0.64 12.40
CA SER A 37 0.69 -0.81 12.62
C SER A 37 0.95 -1.58 11.33
N PRO A 38 1.28 -2.88 11.42
CA PRO A 38 1.39 -3.73 10.24
C PRO A 38 0.02 -3.98 9.63
N ILE A 39 -0.08 -3.88 8.31
CA ILE A 39 -1.25 -4.35 7.55
C ILE A 39 -1.07 -5.86 7.34
N ARG A 40 -1.84 -6.66 8.07
CA ARG A 40 -1.76 -8.13 8.07
C ARG A 40 -2.74 -8.73 7.08
N LEU A 41 -2.34 -9.81 6.43
CA LEU A 41 -3.27 -10.65 5.68
C LEU A 41 -4.11 -11.44 6.69
N MET A 42 -5.45 -11.41 6.57
CA MET A 42 -6.32 -12.17 7.47
C MET A 42 -6.01 -13.67 7.40
N ASP A 43 -6.18 -14.35 8.55
CA ASP A 43 -5.93 -15.79 8.73
C ASP A 43 -4.51 -16.24 8.35
N SER A 44 -3.54 -15.33 8.43
CA SER A 44 -2.14 -15.59 8.08
C SER A 44 -1.17 -14.90 9.03
N ALA A 45 0.05 -15.45 9.13
CA ALA A 45 1.17 -14.81 9.81
C ALA A 45 1.87 -13.74 8.94
N LEU A 46 1.36 -13.52 7.72
CA LEU A 46 1.94 -12.62 6.74
C LEU A 46 1.41 -11.19 6.86
N CYS A 47 2.25 -10.22 6.57
CA CYS A 47 1.91 -8.80 6.51
C CYS A 47 2.61 -8.11 5.35
N LEU A 48 2.05 -6.97 4.96
CA LEU A 48 2.58 -6.13 3.90
C LEU A 48 3.94 -5.55 4.29
N LYS A 49 4.89 -5.62 3.36
CA LYS A 49 6.24 -5.09 3.51
C LYS A 49 6.68 -4.38 2.23
N ALA A 50 7.39 -3.26 2.39
CA ALA A 50 8.13 -2.64 1.30
C ALA A 50 9.54 -3.25 1.17
N GLU A 51 9.94 -3.60 -0.05
CA GLU A 51 11.30 -4.05 -0.34
C GLU A 51 12.22 -2.90 -0.80
N GLY A 52 11.67 -1.77 -1.24
CA GLY A 52 12.42 -0.58 -1.62
C GLY A 52 11.72 0.26 -2.69
N GLU A 53 12.31 1.41 -3.06
CA GLU A 53 11.78 2.27 -4.12
C GLU A 53 11.79 1.55 -5.49
N GLY A 54 10.65 1.58 -6.19
CA GLY A 54 10.44 0.94 -7.49
C GLY A 54 10.27 -0.58 -7.42
N LEU A 55 10.32 -1.20 -6.24
CA LEU A 55 10.19 -2.64 -6.08
C LEU A 55 8.75 -3.05 -5.75
N PRO A 56 8.33 -4.29 -6.07
CA PRO A 56 7.02 -4.80 -5.68
C PRO A 56 6.80 -4.75 -4.17
N ALA A 57 5.60 -4.39 -3.75
CA ALA A 57 5.17 -4.61 -2.38
C ALA A 57 4.91 -6.12 -2.16
N THR A 58 5.46 -6.68 -1.09
CA THR A 58 5.43 -8.12 -0.83
C THR A 58 4.76 -8.45 0.50
N LEU A 59 4.47 -9.72 0.71
CA LEU A 59 4.15 -10.25 2.02
C LEU A 59 5.35 -10.89 2.70
N SER A 60 5.50 -10.61 4.00
CA SER A 60 6.56 -11.13 4.84
C SER A 60 6.03 -11.60 6.20
N LYS A 61 6.80 -12.44 6.91
CA LYS A 61 6.56 -12.75 8.33
C LYS A 61 7.17 -11.70 9.26
N HIS A 62 8.01 -10.80 8.75
CA HIS A 62 8.74 -9.79 9.53
C HIS A 62 7.92 -8.53 9.82
N CYS A 63 6.76 -8.69 10.46
CA CYS A 63 5.79 -7.60 10.63
C CYS A 63 6.20 -6.49 11.57
N LEU A 64 7.26 -6.67 12.36
CA LEU A 64 7.75 -5.67 13.30
C LEU A 64 8.86 -4.80 12.70
N SER A 65 9.22 -5.00 11.43
CA SER A 65 10.19 -4.14 10.75
C SER A 65 9.58 -2.78 10.41
N GLN A 66 10.43 -1.76 10.30
CA GLN A 66 10.01 -0.42 9.90
C GLN A 66 9.36 -0.42 8.51
N GLN A 67 9.84 -1.25 7.58
CA GLN A 67 9.25 -1.40 6.24
C GLN A 67 7.89 -2.08 6.23
N SER A 68 7.49 -2.71 7.34
CA SER A 68 6.17 -3.33 7.53
C SER A 68 5.22 -2.47 8.36
N SER A 69 5.64 -1.27 8.77
CA SER A 69 4.82 -0.31 9.52
C SER A 69 4.16 0.67 8.55
N TRP A 70 2.85 0.55 8.37
CA TRP A 70 2.10 1.33 7.39
C TRP A 70 1.21 2.36 8.05
N ARG A 71 1.13 3.55 7.46
CA ARG A 71 0.30 4.66 7.94
C ARG A 71 -0.42 5.32 6.78
N SER A 72 -1.64 5.75 7.05
CA SER A 72 -2.35 6.63 6.11
C SER A 72 -1.79 8.04 6.26
N VAL A 73 -1.31 8.63 5.16
CA VAL A 73 -0.77 10.00 5.10
C VAL A 73 -1.56 10.84 4.10
N SER A 74 -1.22 12.13 4.04
CA SER A 74 -1.96 13.20 3.35
C SER A 74 -3.35 13.50 3.92
N LYS A 75 -3.90 14.65 3.53
CA LYS A 75 -5.26 15.08 3.93
C LYS A 75 -6.37 14.15 3.44
N THR A 76 -6.16 13.44 2.33
CA THR A 76 -7.14 12.46 1.83
C THR A 76 -7.10 11.15 2.62
N GLY A 77 -5.99 10.87 3.32
CA GLY A 77 -5.78 9.60 4.02
C GLY A 77 -5.68 8.39 3.08
N LEU A 78 -5.48 8.62 1.78
CA LEU A 78 -5.44 7.55 0.76
C LEU A 78 -4.01 7.08 0.46
N HIS A 79 -2.99 7.79 0.91
CA HIS A 79 -1.62 7.35 0.74
C HIS A 79 -1.25 6.37 1.85
N LEU A 80 -1.09 5.10 1.52
CA LEU A 80 -0.55 4.12 2.44
C LEU A 80 0.98 4.16 2.36
N ALA A 81 1.60 4.78 3.36
CA ALA A 81 3.03 5.02 3.41
C ALA A 81 3.74 4.15 4.45
N THR A 82 4.97 3.79 4.16
CA THR A 82 5.93 3.17 5.07
C THR A 82 7.27 3.92 4.99
N SER A 83 8.22 3.56 5.83
CA SER A 83 9.55 4.15 5.80
C SER A 83 10.58 3.15 5.30
N ASP A 84 11.47 3.63 4.42
CA ASP A 84 12.60 2.86 3.90
C ASP A 84 13.82 2.84 4.84
N GLY A 85 13.70 3.40 6.06
CA GLY A 85 14.81 3.55 7.01
C GLY A 85 15.66 4.79 6.79
N ASN A 86 15.51 5.51 5.68
CA ASN A 86 16.35 6.65 5.29
C ASN A 86 15.58 7.99 5.25
N ARG A 87 14.55 8.12 6.10
CA ARG A 87 13.64 9.27 6.26
C ARG A 87 12.68 9.56 5.11
N SER A 88 12.76 8.84 3.98
CA SER A 88 11.78 9.00 2.91
C SER A 88 10.55 8.12 3.16
N HIS A 89 9.39 8.63 2.77
CA HIS A 89 8.14 7.87 2.80
C HIS A 89 7.95 7.18 1.46
N LEU A 90 7.79 5.86 1.49
CA LEU A 90 7.39 5.07 0.35
C LEU A 90 5.89 4.79 0.42
N CYS A 91 5.16 5.18 -0.62
CA CYS A 91 3.75 4.92 -0.80
C CYS A 91 3.55 3.71 -1.70
N LEU A 92 2.46 2.99 -1.49
CA LEU A 92 1.98 2.04 -2.50
C LEU A 92 1.62 2.79 -3.78
N GLU A 93 1.92 2.19 -4.92
CA GLU A 93 1.61 2.71 -6.24
C GLU A 93 1.26 1.59 -7.21
N ILE A 94 0.32 1.83 -8.11
CA ILE A 94 0.09 0.94 -9.25
C ILE A 94 1.19 1.11 -10.29
N ASP A 95 1.83 0.02 -10.70
CA ASP A 95 2.78 0.06 -11.79
C ASP A 95 2.05 0.34 -13.11
N SER A 96 2.50 1.33 -13.89
CA SER A 96 1.83 1.72 -15.14
C SER A 96 1.86 0.63 -16.21
N ASP A 97 2.87 -0.23 -16.15
CA ASP A 97 3.19 -1.19 -17.21
C ASP A 97 2.69 -2.60 -16.88
N SER A 98 2.16 -2.81 -15.67
CA SER A 98 1.71 -4.13 -15.21
C SER A 98 0.53 -4.04 -14.25
N SER A 99 0.06 -5.20 -13.76
CA SER A 99 -0.93 -5.22 -12.67
C SER A 99 -0.27 -5.16 -11.28
N LYS A 100 1.05 -4.98 -11.19
CA LYS A 100 1.76 -5.02 -9.91
C LYS A 100 1.49 -3.76 -9.09
N ILE A 101 1.54 -3.95 -7.77
CA ILE A 101 1.57 -2.85 -6.82
C ILE A 101 3.01 -2.76 -6.31
N VAL A 102 3.63 -1.62 -6.55
CA VAL A 102 5.02 -1.31 -6.18
C VAL A 102 5.05 -0.28 -5.06
N THR A 103 6.23 -0.03 -4.50
CA THR A 103 6.46 1.07 -3.57
C THR A 103 7.29 2.16 -4.21
N ARG A 104 6.80 3.40 -4.24
CA ARG A 104 7.53 4.58 -4.75
C ARG A 104 7.55 5.69 -3.74
N LYS A 105 8.40 6.69 -3.93
CA LYS A 105 8.35 7.91 -3.12
C LYS A 105 6.94 8.49 -3.17
N CYS A 106 6.42 8.83 -2.00
CA CYS A 106 5.13 9.47 -1.89
C CYS A 106 5.14 10.83 -2.59
N ILE A 107 4.09 11.13 -3.34
CA ILE A 107 3.89 12.43 -4.00
C ILE A 107 2.63 13.12 -3.44
N CYS A 108 2.62 14.46 -3.44
CA CYS A 108 1.51 15.28 -2.96
C CYS A 108 0.99 14.93 -1.55
N ILE A 109 1.88 14.58 -0.61
CA ILE A 109 1.47 14.22 0.77
C ILE A 109 1.44 15.40 1.75
N ASP A 110 2.13 16.50 1.44
CA ASP A 110 2.24 17.68 2.31
C ASP A 110 1.28 18.81 1.89
N ASP A 111 0.68 19.46 2.89
CA ASP A 111 -0.30 20.55 2.69
C ASP A 111 0.31 21.83 2.08
N TYR A 112 1.64 21.98 2.13
CA TYR A 112 2.37 23.12 1.55
C TYR A 112 2.90 22.84 0.14
N ASP A 113 2.64 21.66 -0.41
CA ASP A 113 2.99 21.35 -1.79
C ASP A 113 1.92 21.93 -2.73
N SER A 114 1.72 23.25 -2.66
CA SER A 114 0.92 24.02 -3.64
C SER A 114 1.48 23.90 -5.06
N SER A 115 2.67 23.32 -5.19
CA SER A 115 3.38 22.98 -6.41
C SER A 115 3.20 21.53 -6.85
N CYS A 116 2.35 20.72 -6.20
CA CYS A 116 2.21 19.34 -6.64
C CYS A 116 1.50 19.28 -8.01
N LEU A 117 2.31 19.14 -9.06
CA LEU A 117 1.86 19.04 -10.46
C LEU A 117 1.62 17.59 -10.89
N GLU A 118 2.03 16.63 -10.05
CA GLU A 118 1.88 15.20 -10.31
C GLU A 118 0.48 14.71 -9.93
N ASN A 119 0.03 13.63 -10.58
CA ASN A 119 -1.25 13.01 -10.24
C ASN A 119 -1.04 11.92 -9.17
N PRO A 120 -1.46 12.13 -7.91
CA PRO A 120 -1.24 11.16 -6.83
C PRO A 120 -2.21 9.98 -6.87
N GLN A 121 -3.20 9.97 -7.77
CA GLN A 121 -4.26 8.96 -7.79
C GLN A 121 -3.75 7.53 -8.03
N SER A 122 -2.58 7.36 -8.66
CA SER A 122 -1.90 6.06 -8.77
C SER A 122 -1.41 5.51 -7.44
N GLN A 123 -1.24 6.39 -6.43
CA GLN A 123 -0.76 6.04 -5.09
C GLN A 123 -1.88 5.90 -4.06
N TRP A 124 -3.15 6.04 -4.48
CA TRP A 124 -4.28 6.03 -3.58
C TRP A 124 -4.80 4.62 -3.33
N PHE A 125 -4.76 4.19 -2.07
CA PHE A 125 -5.30 2.93 -1.61
C PHE A 125 -6.15 3.13 -0.37
N GLN A 126 -7.39 2.65 -0.43
CA GLN A 126 -8.33 2.72 0.68
C GLN A 126 -8.45 1.35 1.36
N LEU A 127 -8.24 1.31 2.67
CA LEU A 127 -8.66 0.18 3.50
C LEU A 127 -10.16 0.31 3.78
N ILE A 128 -10.97 -0.43 3.03
CA ILE A 128 -12.42 -0.47 3.23
C ILE A 128 -12.71 -1.44 4.37
N SER A 129 -13.38 -0.94 5.42
CA SER A 129 -13.92 -1.78 6.49
C SER A 129 -15.05 -2.63 5.93
N THR A 130 -14.90 -3.94 5.99
CA THR A 130 -15.99 -4.88 5.77
C THR A 130 -16.61 -5.20 7.12
N ASN A 131 -17.90 -4.88 7.32
CA ASN A 131 -18.62 -5.40 8.47
C ASN A 131 -18.66 -6.93 8.31
N VAL A 132 -18.04 -7.64 9.25
CA VAL A 132 -18.16 -9.09 9.41
C VAL A 132 -19.27 -9.36 10.42
#